data_AF-A0A3N4E016-F1
#
_entry.id   AF-A0A3N4E016-F1
#
_cell.length_a   1.000
_cell.length_b   1.000
_cell.length_c   1.000
_cell.angle_alpha   90.00
_cell.angle_beta   90.00
_cell.angle_gamma   90.00
#
_symmetry.space_group_name_H-M   'P 1'
#
loop_
_entity.id
_entity.type
_entity.pdbx_description
1 polymer ?
#
loop_
_entity_poly.entity_id
_entity_poly.type
_entity_poly.pdbx_seq_one_letter_code
_entity_poly.pdbx_strand_id
1 'polypeptide(L)'
;MMHALEITVQHCPEVLERLLRVTRHRGFTVTQMQVRINDDASMAVDLWVEAERAIELLSTQLDKLIDVTHCKVLSAIPLNKVANG
;
A
#
# COMPACT_ATOMS: atom_id res chain seq x y z
N MET A 1 -1.55 -6.90 -14.02
CA MET A 1 -2.81 -6.21 -13.66
C MET A 1 -2.50 -5.14 -12.63
N MET A 2 -3.20 -4.00 -12.73
CA MET A 2 -3.00 -2.86 -11.82
C MET A 2 -3.97 -2.96 -10.65
N HIS A 3 -3.46 -2.74 -9.45
CA HIS A 3 -4.22 -2.73 -8.21
C HIS A 3 -3.80 -1.54 -7.35
N ALA A 4 -4.64 -1.17 -6.38
CA ALA A 4 -4.21 -0.28 -5.32
C ALA A 4 -4.71 -0.71 -3.96
N LEU A 5 -3.97 -0.25 -2.95
CA LEU A 5 -4.29 -0.44 -1.55
C LEU A 5 -4.24 0.91 -0.83
N GLU A 6 -5.16 1.06 0.09
CA GLU A 6 -5.13 2.10 1.12
C GLU A 6 -4.69 1.43 2.42
N ILE A 7 -3.63 1.96 3.03
CA ILE A 7 -2.98 1.35 4.19
C ILE A 7 -2.79 2.43 5.25
N THR A 8 -3.13 2.13 6.50
CA THR A 8 -2.78 2.96 7.65
C THR A 8 -1.82 2.21 8.54
N VAL A 9 -0.74 2.88 8.92
CA VAL A 9 0.28 2.32 9.81
C VAL A 9 0.60 3.26 10.97
N GLN A 10 1.01 2.69 12.09
CA GLN A 10 1.54 3.46 13.21
C GLN A 10 2.92 4.04 12.83
N HIS A 11 3.17 5.30 13.16
CA HIS A 11 4.33 6.04 12.64
C HIS A 11 5.66 5.59 13.24
N CYS A 12 6.38 4.78 12.46
CA CYS A 12 7.80 4.50 12.60
C CYS A 12 8.43 4.45 11.18
N PRO A 13 9.58 5.12 10.92
CA PRO A 13 10.21 5.16 9.58
C PRO A 13 10.48 3.77 8.98
N GLU A 14 10.83 2.80 9.82
CA GLU A 14 11.10 1.40 9.45
C GLU A 14 9.88 0.64 8.87
N VAL A 15 8.67 1.12 9.13
CA VAL A 15 7.44 0.45 8.68
C VAL A 15 7.24 0.63 7.18
N LEU A 16 7.58 1.79 6.63
CA LEU A 16 7.54 2.03 5.19
C LEU A 16 8.49 1.07 4.45
N GLU A 17 9.70 0.91 4.96
CA GLU A 17 10.68 -0.04 4.41
C GLU A 17 10.16 -1.48 4.47
N ARG A 18 9.54 -1.87 5.59
CA ARG A 18 8.97 -3.20 5.79
C ARG A 18 7.82 -3.47 4.83
N LEU A 19 6.93 -2.51 4.64
CA LEU A 19 5.82 -2.56 3.69
C LEU A 19 6.35 -2.76 2.27
N LEU A 20 7.27 -1.92 1.81
CA LEU A 20 7.89 -2.03 0.47
C LEU A 20 8.64 -3.34 0.30
N ARG A 21 9.33 -3.80 1.34
CA ARG A 21 10.01 -5.10 1.36
C ARG A 21 9.02 -6.23 1.15
N VAL A 22 7.91 -6.28 1.91
CA VAL A 22 6.88 -7.32 1.75
C VAL A 22 6.29 -7.28 0.35
N THR A 23 5.92 -6.10 -0.16
CA THR A 23 5.38 -5.92 -1.51
C THR A 23 6.31 -6.52 -2.58
N ARG A 24 7.59 -6.15 -2.55
CA ARG A 24 8.59 -6.68 -3.49
C ARG A 24 8.80 -8.19 -3.34
N HIS A 25 8.93 -8.70 -2.11
CA HIS A 25 9.16 -10.13 -1.88
C HIS A 25 7.96 -11.01 -2.26
N ARG A 26 6.76 -10.45 -2.33
CA ARG A 26 5.55 -11.15 -2.81
C ARG A 26 5.37 -11.08 -4.32
N GLY A 27 6.30 -10.44 -5.04
CA GLY A 27 6.28 -10.36 -6.50
C GLY A 27 5.30 -9.31 -7.02
N PHE A 28 5.10 -8.23 -6.27
CA PHE A 28 4.33 -7.06 -6.70
C PHE A 28 5.30 -5.91 -6.96
N THR A 29 5.16 -5.26 -8.12
CA THR A 29 5.94 -4.08 -8.49
C THR A 29 5.18 -2.84 -8.06
N VAL A 30 5.80 -1.96 -7.27
CA VAL A 30 5.20 -0.66 -6.91
C VAL A 30 5.31 0.28 -8.10
N THR A 31 4.19 0.82 -8.55
CA THR A 31 4.14 1.76 -9.68
C THR A 31 3.95 3.20 -9.22
N GLN A 32 3.27 3.41 -8.10
CA GLN A 32 3.06 4.72 -7.48
C GLN A 32 2.85 4.54 -5.97
N MET A 33 3.25 5.54 -5.20
CA MET A 33 3.03 5.57 -3.75
C MET A 33 2.79 7.01 -3.29
N GLN A 34 1.77 7.23 -2.48
CA GLN A 34 1.53 8.48 -1.79
C GLN A 34 1.54 8.23 -0.29
N VAL A 35 2.30 9.03 0.45
CA VAL A 35 2.42 8.94 1.90
C VAL A 35 1.96 10.26 2.52
N ARG A 36 1.09 10.18 3.53
CA ARG A 36 0.61 11.32 4.32
C ARG A 36 0.76 11.00 5.80
N ILE A 37 1.19 11.97 6.59
CA ILE A 37 1.17 11.89 8.05
C ILE A 37 -0.11 12.56 8.53
N ASN A 38 -0.90 11.85 9.30
CA ASN A 38 -2.16 12.34 9.87
C ASN A 38 -1.90 13.08 11.20
N ASP A 39 -2.90 13.84 11.65
CA ASP A 39 -2.82 14.63 12.89
C ASP A 39 -2.63 13.77 14.16
N ASP A 40 -3.07 12.51 14.12
CA ASP A 40 -2.90 11.53 15.19
C ASP A 40 -1.52 10.83 15.16
N ALA A 41 -0.60 11.34 14.35
CA ALA A 41 0.70 10.74 14.07
C ALA A 41 0.62 9.32 13.50
N SER A 42 -0.49 8.92 12.86
CA SER A 42 -0.50 7.75 11.98
C SER A 42 0.01 8.13 10.58
N MET A 43 0.41 7.15 9.80
CA MET A 43 0.84 7.33 8.41
C MET A 43 -0.14 6.62 7.48
N ALA A 44 -0.77 7.39 6.59
CA ALA A 44 -1.59 6.88 5.50
C ALA A 44 -0.73 6.66 4.25
N VAL A 45 -0.82 5.46 3.67
CA VAL A 45 -0.08 5.03 2.49
C VAL A 45 -1.06 4.55 1.43
N ASP A 46 -1.17 5.29 0.33
CA ASP A 46 -1.83 4.83 -0.88
C ASP A 46 -0.77 4.18 -1.77
N LEU A 47 -0.95 2.91 -2.11
CA LEU A 47 0.02 2.11 -2.85
C LEU A 47 -0.62 1.54 -4.11
N TRP A 48 -0.04 1.86 -5.27
CA TRP A 48 -0.40 1.24 -6.55
C TRP A 48 0.65 0.20 -6.93
N VAL A 49 0.17 -0.97 -7.33
CA VAL A 49 1.03 -2.10 -7.67
C VAL A 49 0.61 -2.77 -8.96
N GLU A 50 1.59 -3.31 -9.67
CA GLU A 50 1.41 -4.19 -10.81
C GLU A 50 1.83 -5.62 -10.44
N ALA A 51 0.95 -6.59 -10.72
CA ALA A 51 1.28 -8.01 -10.63
C ALA A 51 0.33 -8.87 -11.48
N GLU A 52 0.74 -10.10 -11.78
CA GLU A 52 -0.15 -11.15 -12.31
C GLU A 52 -0.87 -11.92 -11.18
N ARG A 53 -0.41 -11.74 -9.94
CA ARG A 53 -0.93 -12.42 -8.76
C ARG A 53 -2.16 -11.73 -8.20
N ALA A 54 -3.01 -12.50 -7.52
CA ALA A 54 -4.17 -11.99 -6.80
C ALA A 54 -3.74 -11.01 -5.68
N ILE A 55 -4.31 -9.81 -5.68
CA ILE A 55 -3.96 -8.71 -4.75
C ILE A 55 -4.28 -9.04 -3.29
N GLU A 56 -5.20 -9.98 -3.06
CA GLU A 56 -5.56 -10.55 -1.76
C GLU A 56 -4.33 -11.19 -1.09
N LEU A 57 -3.39 -11.74 -1.88
CA LEU A 57 -2.14 -12.29 -1.36
C LEU A 57 -1.23 -11.22 -0.77
N LEU A 58 -1.24 -10.00 -1.32
CA LEU A 58 -0.45 -8.91 -0.78
C LEU A 58 -1.12 -8.31 0.45
N SER A 59 -2.41 -7.96 0.37
CA SER A 59 -3.16 -7.37 1.49
C SER A 59 -3.11 -8.26 2.74
N THR A 60 -3.37 -9.56 2.59
CA THR A 60 -3.26 -10.53 3.71
C THR A 60 -1.85 -10.59 4.34
N GLN A 61 -0.81 -10.24 3.60
CA GLN A 61 0.58 -10.25 4.11
C GLN A 61 0.95 -8.92 4.78
N LEU A 62 0.39 -7.82 4.29
CA LEU A 62 0.54 -6.51 4.91
C LEU A 62 -0.24 -6.43 6.23
N ASP A 63 -1.43 -7.01 6.30
CA ASP A 63 -2.22 -7.12 7.55
C ASP A 63 -1.51 -7.86 8.70
N LYS A 64 -0.49 -8.67 8.39
CA LYS A 64 0.32 -9.39 9.39
C LYS A 64 1.42 -8.53 10.01
N LEU A 65 1.68 -7.34 9.46
CA LEU A 65 2.64 -6.43 10.05
C LEU A 65 2.02 -5.81 11.29
N ILE A 66 2.71 -5.91 12.43
CA ILE A 66 2.22 -5.43 13.72
C ILE A 66 1.86 -3.92 13.70
N ASP A 67 2.53 -3.18 12.82
CA ASP A 67 2.37 -1.73 12.71
C ASP A 67 1.25 -1.32 11.74
N VAL A 68 0.64 -2.27 11.00
CA VAL A 68 -0.47 -2.00 10.09
C VAL A 68 -1.78 -2.05 10.88
N THR A 69 -2.48 -0.92 10.92
CA THR A 69 -3.76 -0.79 11.62
C THR A 69 -4.95 -0.93 10.66
N HIS A 70 -4.74 -0.66 9.37
CA HIS A 70 -5.75 -0.81 8.33
C HIS A 70 -5.08 -1.18 7.00
N CYS A 71 -5.64 -2.14 6.27
CA CYS A 71 -5.29 -2.42 4.88
C CYS A 71 -6.56 -2.71 4.09
N LYS A 72 -6.75 -2.00 2.98
CA LYS A 72 -7.93 -2.16 2.12
C LYS A 72 -7.52 -2.18 0.65
N VAL A 73 -7.94 -3.22 -0.05
CA VAL A 73 -7.83 -3.27 -1.51
C VAL A 73 -8.89 -2.36 -2.13
N LEU A 74 -8.48 -1.46 -3.01
CA LEU A 74 -9.38 -0.59 -3.75
C LEU A 74 -9.85 -1.31 -5.02
N SER A 75 -11.16 -1.50 -5.15
CA SER A 75 -11.76 -2.12 -6.35
C SER A 75 -11.70 -1.14 -7.51
N ALA A 76 -11.04 -1.55 -8.60
CA ALA A 76 -10.96 -0.86 -9.90
C ALA A 76 -10.77 0.66 -9.83
N ILE A 77 -9.51 1.12 -9.86
CA ILE A 77 -9.26 2.54 -10.10
C ILE A 77 -9.40 2.81 -11.60
N PRO A 78 -10.38 3.61 -12.05
CA PRO A 78 -10.34 4.12 -13.42
C PRO A 78 -9.06 4.95 -13.57
N LEU A 79 -8.31 4.69 -14.65
CA LEU A 79 -7.01 5.28 -15.02
C LEU A 79 -6.92 6.83 -15.07
N ASN A 80 -7.91 7.58 -14.58
CA ASN A 80 -8.05 9.02 -14.74
C ASN A 80 -7.73 9.87 -13.49
N LYS A 81 -6.85 9.42 -12.59
CA LYS A 81 -6.38 10.26 -11.45
C LYS A 81 -4.86 10.28 -11.26
N VAL A 82 -4.09 10.19 -12.35
CA VAL A 82 -2.61 10.37 -12.31
C VAL A 82 -2.10 11.62 -13.01
N ALA A 83 -2.98 12.49 -13.52
CA ALA A 83 -2.60 13.81 -14.00
C ALA A 83 -3.48 14.85 -13.28
N ASN A 84 -2.97 15.42 -12.20
CA ASN A 84 -3.20 16.80 -11.74
C ASN A 84 -2.58 16.95 -10.35
N GLY A 85 -1.35 17.49 -10.35
CA GLY A 85 -0.56 17.88 -9.19
C GLY A 85 0.73 18.48 -9.68
#